data_AF-U3AE76-F1
#
_entry.id   AF-U3AE76-F1
#
_cell.length_a   1.000
_cell.length_b   1.000
_cell.length_c   1.000
_cell.angle_alpha   90.00
_cell.angle_beta   90.00
_cell.angle_gamma   90.00
#
_symmetry.space_group_name_H-M   'P 1'
#
loop_
_entity.id
_entity.type
_entity.pdbx_description
1 polymer ?
#
loop_
_entity_poly.entity_id
_entity_poly.type
_entity_poly.pdbx_seq_one_letter_code
_entity_poly.pdbx_strand_id
1 'polypeptide(L)'
;MISKVDLLMKNKIVNELNGYKILVLNKLGSGGFGMVHKVFAYGNCEPLTKLCARKIYSPSGSNNDSEIKEIAGLEQRFVQEATIQYQLSQENSKYIAPIIHLELDKNPPFFFMKLAKGNLEDMIQKGMDEKLKKKAVLDILHAVKFIHENRYVHRDLKPAN
;
A
#
# COMPACT_ATOMS: atom_id res chain seq x y z
N MET A 1 6.74 35.01 -12.16
CA MET A 1 6.84 34.72 -10.71
C MET A 1 6.31 33.32 -10.47
N ILE A 2 7.18 32.38 -10.11
CA ILE A 2 6.76 31.04 -9.67
C ILE A 2 6.16 31.20 -8.27
N SER A 3 4.94 30.74 -8.03
CA SER A 3 4.26 30.96 -6.76
C SER A 3 4.97 30.19 -5.63
N LYS A 4 4.83 30.65 -4.38
CA LYS A 4 5.37 29.94 -3.19
C LYS A 4 4.82 28.51 -3.09
N VAL A 5 3.62 28.27 -3.63
CA VAL A 5 2.96 26.95 -3.75
C VAL A 5 3.68 26.07 -4.78
N ASP A 6 4.05 26.61 -5.94
CA ASP A 6 4.78 25.87 -6.98
C ASP A 6 6.17 25.43 -6.51
N LEU A 7 6.83 26.24 -5.68
CA LEU A 7 8.12 25.90 -5.08
C LEU A 7 7.98 24.78 -4.02
N LEU A 8 6.90 24.81 -3.24
CA LEU A 8 6.54 23.76 -2.26
C LEU A 8 6.14 22.44 -2.95
N MET A 9 5.48 22.51 -4.10
CA MET A 9 5.12 21.36 -4.93
C MET A 9 6.38 20.74 -5.58
N LYS A 10 7.31 21.55 -6.11
CA LYS A 10 8.56 21.06 -6.71
C LYS A 10 9.40 20.21 -5.76
N ASN A 11 9.46 20.56 -4.47
CA ASN A 11 10.20 19.80 -3.46
C ASN A 11 9.50 18.51 -3.00
N LYS A 12 8.29 18.22 -3.49
CA LYS A 12 7.48 17.03 -3.16
C LYS A 12 7.18 16.13 -4.36
N ILE A 13 7.69 16.47 -5.54
CA ILE A 13 7.63 15.62 -6.73
C ILE A 13 8.81 14.66 -6.65
N VAL A 14 8.54 13.38 -6.37
CA VAL A 14 9.61 12.45 -5.99
C VAL A 14 9.98 11.46 -7.09
N ASN A 15 9.13 11.19 -8.09
CA ASN A 15 9.51 10.34 -9.23
C ASN A 15 8.59 10.55 -10.44
N GLU A 16 9.18 10.40 -11.63
CA GLU A 16 8.47 10.21 -12.89
C GLU A 16 8.22 8.71 -13.11
N LEU A 17 6.98 8.35 -13.38
CA LEU A 17 6.55 6.99 -13.67
C LEU A 17 5.94 6.97 -15.05
N ASN A 18 6.67 6.61 -16.10
CA ASN A 18 6.10 6.44 -17.45
C ASN A 18 5.07 7.55 -17.85
N GLY A 19 5.39 8.83 -17.59
CA GLY A 19 4.50 9.97 -17.86
C GLY A 19 3.60 10.45 -16.71
N TYR A 20 3.65 9.82 -15.54
CA TYR A 20 3.01 10.28 -14.30
C TYR A 20 3.98 11.05 -13.41
N LYS A 21 3.47 12.12 -12.80
CA LYS A 21 4.09 12.86 -11.71
C LYS A 21 3.41 12.45 -10.41
N ILE A 22 4.22 12.21 -9.38
CA ILE A 22 3.74 11.82 -8.05
C ILE A 22 3.98 12.97 -7.08
N LEU A 23 2.91 13.55 -6.55
CA LEU A 23 2.98 14.49 -5.45
C LEU A 23 2.80 13.75 -4.12
N VAL A 24 3.83 13.70 -3.29
CA VAL A 24 3.76 13.09 -1.96
C VAL A 24 3.14 14.07 -0.97
N LEU A 25 2.06 13.65 -0.29
CA LEU A 25 1.30 14.53 0.60
C LEU A 25 1.73 14.37 2.06
N ASN A 26 1.39 13.23 2.67
CA ASN A 26 1.67 12.93 4.08
C ASN A 26 1.91 11.43 4.28
N LYS A 27 2.68 11.07 5.31
CA LYS A 27 2.82 9.68 5.77
C LYS A 27 1.48 9.20 6.36
N LEU A 28 1.08 7.99 6.01
CA LEU A 28 -0.10 7.31 6.55
C LEU A 28 0.28 6.24 7.57
N GLY A 29 1.43 5.60 7.38
CA GLY A 29 1.91 4.57 8.30
C GLY A 29 3.28 4.04 7.90
N SER A 30 3.84 3.20 8.76
CA SER A 30 5.02 2.40 8.48
C SER A 30 4.87 1.07 9.22
N GLY A 31 5.17 -0.03 8.53
CA GLY A 31 5.27 -1.36 9.10
C GLY A 31 6.67 -1.94 8.88
N GLY A 32 6.87 -3.20 9.24
CA GLY A 32 8.21 -3.83 9.29
C GLY A 32 9.03 -3.76 7.99
N PHE A 33 8.38 -3.66 6.82
CA PHE A 33 9.07 -3.73 5.52
C PHE A 33 8.73 -2.57 4.58
N GLY A 34 7.93 -1.60 5.01
CA GLY A 34 7.51 -0.55 4.10
C GLY A 34 6.84 0.65 4.75
N MET A 35 6.95 1.77 4.05
CA MET A 35 6.38 3.05 4.43
C MET A 35 5.23 3.40 3.49
N VAL A 36 4.10 3.83 4.05
CA VAL A 36 2.90 4.18 3.28
C VAL A 36 2.72 5.69 3.30
N HIS A 37 2.59 6.28 2.11
CA HIS A 37 2.28 7.70 1.94
C HIS A 37 0.97 7.88 1.20
N LYS A 38 0.22 8.92 1.57
CA LYS A 38 -0.81 9.48 0.73
C LYS A 38 -0.13 10.26 -0.39
N VAL A 39 -0.51 9.98 -1.64
CA VAL A 39 0.04 10.64 -2.81
C VAL A 39 -1.08 11.05 -3.76
N PHE A 40 -0.82 12.10 -4.53
CA PHE A 40 -1.60 12.42 -5.72
C PHE A 40 -0.74 12.07 -6.92
N ALA A 41 -1.12 11.01 -7.64
CA ALA A 41 -0.52 10.70 -8.92
C ALA A 41 -1.32 11.43 -10.01
N TYR A 42 -0.65 11.98 -11.01
CA TYR A 42 -1.27 12.73 -12.10
C TYR A 42 -0.41 12.66 -13.35
N GLY A 43 -1.03 12.54 -14.52
CA GLY A 43 -0.35 12.41 -15.80
C GLY A 43 -1.35 12.41 -16.95
N ASN A 44 -0.85 12.33 -18.18
CA ASN A 44 -1.68 12.40 -19.39
C ASN A 44 -2.28 11.05 -19.80
N CYS A 45 -2.00 9.98 -19.05
CA CYS A 45 -2.51 8.64 -19.30
C CYS A 45 -3.41 8.20 -18.13
N GLU A 46 -4.40 7.34 -18.35
CA GLU A 46 -5.08 6.54 -17.30
C GLU A 46 -4.18 5.36 -16.88
N PRO A 47 -4.12 4.95 -15.60
CA PRO A 47 -5.21 4.99 -14.60
C PRO A 47 -4.97 5.86 -13.34
N LEU A 48 -3.88 6.63 -13.27
CA LEU A 48 -3.35 7.16 -12.00
C LEU A 48 -3.70 8.61 -11.65
N THR A 49 -4.58 9.32 -12.37
CA THR A 49 -4.96 10.72 -12.04
C THR A 49 -5.93 10.81 -10.85
N LYS A 50 -5.46 10.44 -9.64
CA LYS A 50 -6.26 10.38 -8.41
C LYS A 50 -5.41 10.32 -7.15
N LEU A 51 -6.06 10.58 -6.01
CA LEU A 51 -5.51 10.29 -4.69
C LEU A 51 -5.38 8.78 -4.48
N CYS A 52 -4.21 8.34 -4.05
CA CYS A 52 -3.92 6.95 -3.74
C CYS A 52 -2.96 6.83 -2.54
N ALA A 53 -2.73 5.60 -2.09
CA ALA A 53 -1.68 5.28 -1.14
C ALA A 53 -0.51 4.63 -1.89
N ARG A 54 0.72 5.09 -1.63
CA ARG A 54 1.95 4.49 -2.14
C ARG A 54 2.68 3.80 -1.01
N LYS A 55 2.87 2.48 -1.09
CA LYS A 55 3.72 1.71 -0.17
C LYS A 55 5.07 1.50 -0.83
N ILE A 56 6.13 1.99 -0.20
CA ILE A 56 7.53 1.88 -0.67
C ILE A 56 8.30 0.97 0.27
N TYR A 57 9.12 0.09 -0.28
CA TYR A 57 10.03 -0.73 0.50
C TYR A 57 10.97 0.17 1.30
N SER A 58 11.02 -0.05 2.61
CA SER A 58 11.75 0.80 3.55
C SER A 58 12.03 -0.01 4.83
N PRO A 59 13.06 -0.89 4.83
CA PRO A 59 13.42 -1.68 6.00
C PRO A 59 13.89 -0.78 7.15
N SER A 60 13.63 -1.19 8.40
CA SER A 60 13.96 -0.42 9.60
C SER A 60 15.26 -0.94 10.27
N GLY A 61 16.44 -0.36 9.97
CA GLY A 61 17.76 -0.64 10.61
C GLY A 61 18.45 -1.96 10.17
N SER A 62 19.78 -2.17 10.18
CA SER A 62 20.98 -1.44 10.63
C SER A 62 22.11 -1.56 9.55
N ASN A 63 23.42 -1.49 9.86
CA ASN A 63 24.53 -1.40 8.89
C ASN A 63 25.62 -2.51 9.06
N ASN A 64 25.37 -3.77 8.69
CA ASN A 64 26.35 -4.88 8.76
C ASN A 64 26.16 -5.93 7.65
N ASP A 65 27.22 -6.59 7.18
CA ASP A 65 27.19 -7.50 6.01
C ASP A 65 26.31 -8.77 6.16
N SER A 66 26.06 -9.24 7.38
CA SER A 66 25.06 -10.30 7.65
C SER A 66 23.63 -9.84 7.36
N GLU A 67 23.38 -8.53 7.37
CA GLU A 67 22.09 -7.93 7.06
C GLU A 67 21.84 -7.89 5.56
N ILE A 68 22.84 -7.94 4.67
CA ILE A 68 22.59 -7.86 3.22
C ILE A 68 21.72 -9.02 2.74
N LYS A 69 21.96 -10.25 3.22
CA LYS A 69 21.11 -11.42 2.91
C LYS A 69 19.74 -11.32 3.57
N GLU A 70 19.67 -10.76 4.78
CA GLU A 70 18.42 -10.56 5.50
C GLU A 70 17.55 -9.51 4.79
N ILE A 71 18.12 -8.36 4.44
CA ILE A 71 17.54 -7.26 3.66
C ILE A 71 17.07 -7.75 2.29
N ALA A 72 17.88 -8.54 1.57
CA ALA A 72 17.45 -9.13 0.29
C ALA A 72 16.24 -10.06 0.47
N GLY A 73 16.20 -10.83 1.57
CA GLY A 73 15.04 -11.64 1.95
C GLY A 73 13.80 -10.81 2.29
N LEU A 74 13.98 -9.64 2.92
CA LEU A 74 12.88 -8.71 3.23
C LEU A 74 12.30 -8.06 1.98
N GLU A 75 13.16 -7.64 1.05
CA GLU A 75 12.73 -7.09 -0.23
C GLU A 75 11.97 -8.14 -1.07
N GLN A 76 12.46 -9.38 -1.11
CA GLN A 76 11.76 -10.46 -1.79
C GLN A 76 10.37 -10.71 -1.20
N ARG A 77 10.22 -10.65 0.13
CA ARG A 77 8.91 -10.75 0.80
C ARG A 77 7.99 -9.59 0.43
N PHE A 78 8.52 -8.37 0.36
CA PHE A 78 7.77 -7.19 -0.08
C PHE A 78 7.25 -7.35 -1.52
N VAL A 79 8.11 -7.77 -2.44
CA VAL A 79 7.77 -8.01 -3.85
C VAL A 79 6.72 -9.12 -3.96
N GLN A 80 6.89 -10.20 -3.20
CA GLN A 80 5.96 -11.33 -3.18
C GLN A 80 4.58 -10.92 -2.63
N GLU A 81 4.53 -10.18 -1.52
CA GLU A 81 3.29 -9.64 -0.94
C GLU A 81 2.55 -8.77 -1.96
N ALA A 82 3.24 -7.81 -2.58
CA ALA A 82 2.66 -6.92 -3.57
C ALA A 82 2.12 -7.68 -4.79
N THR A 83 2.86 -8.69 -5.27
CA THR A 83 2.47 -9.50 -6.42
C THR A 83 1.21 -10.33 -6.13
N ILE A 84 1.19 -11.04 -4.99
CA ILE A 84 0.05 -11.87 -4.58
C ILE A 84 -1.18 -10.98 -4.35
N GLN A 85 -1.03 -9.87 -3.63
CA GLN A 85 -2.14 -8.96 -3.36
C GLN A 85 -2.70 -8.38 -4.67
N TYR A 86 -1.84 -8.01 -5.62
CA TYR A 86 -2.28 -7.51 -6.92
C TYR A 86 -3.15 -8.55 -7.63
N GLN A 87 -2.62 -9.77 -7.82
CA GLN A 87 -3.34 -10.88 -8.46
C GLN A 87 -4.71 -11.13 -7.80
N LEU A 88 -4.72 -11.33 -6.48
CA LEU A 88 -5.95 -11.58 -5.73
C LEU A 88 -6.95 -10.42 -5.82
N SER A 89 -6.47 -9.18 -5.86
CA SER A 89 -7.34 -8.01 -5.96
C SER A 89 -7.95 -7.78 -7.34
N GLN A 90 -7.32 -8.30 -8.40
CA GLN A 90 -7.89 -8.28 -9.75
C GLN A 90 -9.10 -9.22 -9.85
N GLU A 91 -9.06 -10.34 -9.14
CA GLU A 91 -10.16 -11.30 -9.07
C GLU A 91 -11.24 -10.89 -8.05
N ASN A 92 -10.85 -10.30 -6.91
CA ASN A 92 -11.78 -9.96 -5.84
C ASN A 92 -11.44 -8.65 -5.12
N SER A 93 -11.60 -7.53 -5.83
CA SER A 93 -11.41 -6.18 -5.29
C SER A 93 -12.44 -5.77 -4.22
N LYS A 94 -13.48 -6.57 -3.98
CA LYS A 94 -14.48 -6.31 -2.93
C LYS A 94 -13.93 -6.59 -1.53
N TYR A 95 -13.16 -7.66 -1.39
CA TYR A 95 -12.65 -8.12 -0.09
C TYR A 95 -11.13 -8.05 0.03
N ILE A 96 -10.40 -7.90 -1.08
CA ILE A 96 -8.95 -7.70 -1.10
C ILE A 96 -8.62 -6.26 -1.44
N ALA A 97 -7.73 -5.63 -0.66
CA ALA A 97 -7.32 -4.25 -0.86
C ALA A 97 -6.72 -4.03 -2.26
N PRO A 98 -7.33 -3.21 -3.14
CA PRO A 98 -6.93 -3.14 -4.54
C PRO A 98 -5.60 -2.43 -4.76
N ILE A 99 -4.67 -3.14 -5.41
CA ILE A 99 -3.45 -2.54 -5.98
C ILE A 99 -3.78 -2.01 -7.36
N ILE A 100 -3.48 -0.73 -7.57
CA ILE A 100 -3.74 -0.01 -8.82
C ILE A 100 -2.59 -0.22 -9.80
N HIS A 101 -1.36 -0.21 -9.30
CA HIS A 101 -0.15 -0.22 -10.13
C HIS A 101 1.07 -0.71 -9.34
N LEU A 102 1.97 -1.43 -10.00
CA LEU A 102 3.17 -2.07 -9.43
C LEU A 102 4.44 -1.50 -10.07
N GLU A 103 5.46 -1.25 -9.26
CA GLU A 103 6.79 -0.75 -9.65
C GLU A 103 7.85 -1.51 -8.86
N LEU A 104 7.91 -2.83 -9.11
CA LEU A 104 8.71 -3.78 -8.35
C LEU A 104 10.14 -3.95 -8.90
N ASP A 105 10.44 -3.36 -10.07
CA ASP A 105 11.75 -3.30 -10.70
C ASP A 105 12.57 -2.05 -10.28
N LYS A 106 11.94 -1.13 -9.56
CA LYS A 106 12.59 0.09 -9.06
C LYS A 106 13.34 -0.18 -7.77
N ASN A 107 14.33 0.66 -7.47
CA ASN A 107 15.09 0.61 -6.23
C ASN A 107 14.91 1.93 -5.43
N PRO A 108 14.23 1.90 -4.27
CA PRO A 108 13.53 0.74 -3.69
C PRO A 108 12.20 0.44 -4.42
N PRO A 109 11.72 -0.81 -4.40
CA PRO A 109 10.47 -1.18 -5.06
C PRO A 109 9.26 -0.56 -4.35
N PHE A 110 8.19 -0.29 -5.10
CA PHE A 110 6.97 0.29 -4.55
C PHE A 110 5.72 -0.07 -5.36
N PHE A 111 4.56 0.24 -4.81
CA PHE A 111 3.28 0.09 -5.50
C PHE A 111 2.23 1.08 -5.02
N PHE A 112 1.18 1.26 -5.82
CA PHE A 112 0.03 2.10 -5.52
C PHE A 112 -1.19 1.26 -5.23
N MET A 113 -1.96 1.66 -4.23
CA MET A 113 -3.23 1.05 -3.87
C MET A 113 -4.31 2.11 -3.67
N LYS A 114 -5.57 1.68 -3.72
CA LYS A 114 -6.70 2.55 -3.43
C LYS A 114 -6.57 3.14 -2.03
N LEU A 115 -6.79 4.46 -1.90
CA LEU A 115 -6.77 5.12 -0.60
C LEU A 115 -7.97 4.67 0.23
N ALA A 116 -7.71 3.98 1.35
CA ALA A 116 -8.73 3.62 2.32
C ALA A 116 -9.16 4.84 3.15
N LYS A 117 -10.39 4.83 3.67
CA LYS A 117 -10.89 5.87 4.58
C LYS A 117 -10.27 5.77 5.99
N GLY A 118 -9.79 4.59 6.35
CA GLY A 118 -9.20 4.21 7.63
C GLY A 118 -9.00 2.70 7.67
N ASN A 119 -8.49 2.17 8.78
CA ASN A 119 -8.37 0.73 9.02
C ASN A 119 -9.45 0.26 10.04
N LEU A 120 -9.55 -1.05 10.26
CA LEU A 120 -10.53 -1.61 11.18
C LEU A 120 -10.19 -1.32 12.65
N GLU A 121 -8.90 -1.24 13.00
CA GLU A 121 -8.43 -0.87 14.33
C GLU A 121 -8.97 0.51 14.77
N ASP A 122 -8.85 1.52 13.91
CA ASP A 122 -9.38 2.87 14.14
C ASP A 122 -10.91 2.85 14.31
N MET A 123 -11.60 2.01 13.53
CA MET A 123 -13.05 1.86 13.62
C MET A 123 -13.46 1.25 14.96
N ILE A 124 -12.74 0.22 15.42
CA ILE A 124 -12.96 -0.40 16.73
C ILE A 124 -12.76 0.64 17.84
N GLN A 125 -11.69 1.42 17.80
CA GLN A 125 -11.39 2.45 18.79
C GLN A 125 -12.45 3.56 18.85
N LYS A 126 -13.02 3.95 17.70
CA LYS A 126 -14.09 4.96 17.61
C LYS A 126 -15.45 4.44 18.06
N GLY A 127 -15.58 3.14 18.29
CA GLY A 127 -16.85 2.48 18.54
C GLY A 127 -17.57 2.14 17.23
N MET A 128 -18.02 0.88 17.14
CA MET A 128 -18.81 0.37 16.02
C MET A 128 -20.17 -0.06 16.52
N ASP A 129 -21.21 0.17 15.74
CA ASP A 129 -22.51 -0.43 15.99
C ASP A 129 -22.50 -1.94 15.65
N GLU A 130 -23.52 -2.67 16.10
CA GLU A 130 -23.63 -4.12 15.88
C GLU A 130 -23.72 -4.50 14.40
N LYS A 131 -24.29 -3.65 13.55
CA LYS A 131 -24.41 -3.91 12.12
C LYS A 131 -23.04 -3.84 11.44
N LEU A 132 -22.24 -2.83 11.78
CA LEU A 132 -20.87 -2.66 11.29
C LEU A 132 -19.96 -3.78 11.80
N LYS A 133 -20.07 -4.18 13.07
CA LYS A 133 -19.30 -5.32 13.61
C LYS A 133 -19.58 -6.60 12.83
N LYS A 134 -20.86 -6.95 12.66
CA LYS A 134 -21.27 -8.14 11.89
C LYS A 134 -20.77 -8.08 10.45
N LYS A 135 -20.90 -6.92 9.79
CA LYS A 135 -20.40 -6.72 8.43
C LYS A 135 -18.88 -6.91 8.36
N ALA A 136 -18.11 -6.32 9.26
CA ALA A 136 -16.65 -6.43 9.28
C ALA A 136 -16.21 -7.89 9.42
N VAL A 137 -16.81 -8.64 10.34
CA VAL A 137 -16.52 -10.08 10.52
C VAL A 137 -16.84 -10.86 9.24
N LEU A 138 -18.01 -10.65 8.64
CA LEU A 138 -18.39 -11.34 7.41
C LEU A 138 -17.47 -11.00 6.23
N ASP A 139 -17.09 -9.73 6.06
CA ASP A 139 -16.17 -9.32 5.01
C ASP A 139 -14.79 -9.97 5.19
N ILE A 140 -14.27 -10.03 6.43
CA ILE A 140 -13.00 -10.72 6.75
C ILE A 140 -13.11 -12.22 6.44
N LEU A 141 -14.21 -12.88 6.82
CA LEU A 141 -14.41 -14.30 6.53
C LEU A 141 -14.46 -14.57 5.03
N HIS A 142 -15.12 -13.71 4.25
CA HIS A 142 -15.10 -13.82 2.79
C HIS A 142 -13.70 -13.61 2.21
N ALA A 143 -12.94 -12.63 2.71
CA ALA A 143 -11.55 -12.40 2.30
C ALA A 143 -10.67 -13.61 2.59
N VAL A 144 -10.71 -14.15 3.82
CA VAL A 144 -9.91 -15.31 4.24
C VAL A 144 -10.28 -16.54 3.44
N LYS A 145 -11.58 -16.81 3.24
CA LYS A 145 -12.04 -17.91 2.39
C LYS A 145 -11.45 -17.79 0.98
N PHE A 146 -11.56 -16.61 0.37
CA PHE A 146 -11.04 -16.36 -0.98
C PHE A 146 -9.51 -16.55 -1.08
N ILE A 147 -8.77 -16.07 -0.07
CA ILE A 147 -7.31 -16.26 0.03
C ILE A 147 -6.96 -17.76 0.10
N HIS A 148 -7.69 -18.52 0.92
CA HIS A 148 -7.46 -19.96 1.10
C HIS A 148 -7.84 -20.77 -0.15
N GLU A 149 -8.92 -20.42 -0.84
CA GLU A 149 -9.31 -21.04 -2.13
C GLU A 149 -8.22 -20.86 -3.19
N ASN A 150 -7.48 -19.75 -3.13
CA ASN A 150 -6.31 -19.47 -3.97
C ASN A 150 -4.99 -20.05 -3.42
N ARG A 151 -5.06 -20.94 -2.42
CA ARG A 151 -3.91 -21.63 -1.80
C ARG A 151 -2.89 -20.71 -1.12
N TYR A 152 -3.31 -19.54 -0.69
CA TYR A 152 -2.49 -18.62 0.11
C TYR A 152 -2.90 -18.64 1.58
N VAL A 153 -2.00 -18.19 2.45
CA VAL A 153 -2.26 -17.97 3.88
C VAL A 153 -1.76 -16.57 4.24
N HIS A 154 -2.64 -15.74 4.82
CA HIS A 154 -2.32 -14.33 5.12
C HIS A 154 -1.18 -14.16 6.14
N ARG A 155 -1.12 -15.04 7.17
CA ARG A 155 -0.09 -15.11 8.23
C ARG A 155 0.05 -13.91 9.18
N ASP A 156 -0.45 -12.73 8.81
CA ASP A 156 -0.48 -11.53 9.68
C ASP A 156 -1.87 -10.88 9.69
N LEU A 157 -2.94 -11.65 9.92
CA LEU A 157 -4.30 -11.11 9.94
C LEU A 157 -4.58 -10.41 11.28
N LYS A 158 -4.75 -9.08 11.26
CA LYS A 158 -5.06 -8.25 12.43
C LYS A 158 -5.84 -7.00 12.02
N PRO A 159 -6.57 -6.32 12.93
CA PRO A 159 -7.38 -5.14 12.58
C PRO A 159 -6.63 -3.96 11.94
N ALA A 160 -5.32 -3.87 12.16
CA ALA A 160 -4.47 -2.83 11.58
C ALA A 160 -4.07 -3.10 10.11
N ASN A 161 -4.27 -4.32 9.61
CA ASN A 161 -3.94 -4.78 8.25
C ASN A 161 -5.22 -4.92 7.41
#